data_AF-A0A2V9L0G3-F1
#
_entry.id   AF-A0A2V9L0G3-F1
#
_cell.length_a   1.000
_cell.length_b   1.000
_cell.length_c   1.000
_cell.angle_alpha   90.00
_cell.angle_beta   90.00
_cell.angle_gamma   90.00
#
_symmetry.space_group_name_H-M   'P 1'
#
loop_
_entity.id
_entity.type
_entity.pdbx_description
1 polymer ?
#
loop_
_entity_poly.entity_id
_entity_poly.type
_entity_poly.pdbx_seq_one_letter_code
_entity_poly.pdbx_strand_id
1 'polypeptide(L)'
;MGIARRLAALAESTNTPFVLQLPGGNISQAFMAHQAAVFKMASLEAVTVSNLWSDDVTVEAMPVVGGALEVPDRPGLGVTLDRAKLERYAHAPRPEYGRFLVRVRYAGGPTLYFRHDPDAAGASLGLAWTPAGSDFPGPVPGYGNKVVTDFWNAEGSTEFDALWRRTGAGPVWTTP
;
A
#
# COMPACT_ATOMS: atom_id res chain seq x y z
N MET A 1 13.83 -13.67 -8.95
CA MET A 1 14.51 -14.33 -7.79
C MET A 1 15.97 -13.89 -7.59
N GLY A 2 16.70 -13.43 -8.62
CA GLY A 2 18.15 -13.18 -8.51
C GLY A 2 18.58 -12.16 -7.45
N ILE A 3 17.88 -11.02 -7.31
CA ILE A 3 18.28 -9.97 -6.35
C ILE A 3 17.95 -10.34 -4.90
N ALA A 4 16.74 -10.87 -4.65
CA ALA A 4 16.30 -11.25 -3.30
C ALA A 4 17.21 -12.31 -2.68
N ARG A 5 17.60 -13.34 -3.44
CA ARG A 5 18.55 -14.37 -2.97
C ARG A 5 19.92 -13.80 -2.64
N ARG A 6 20.43 -12.85 -3.45
CA ARG A 6 21.74 -12.21 -3.20
C ARG A 6 21.71 -11.34 -1.94
N LEU A 7 20.64 -10.56 -1.75
CA LEU A 7 20.45 -9.77 -0.55
C LEU A 7 20.27 -10.63 0.69
N ALA A 8 19.53 -11.74 0.60
CA ALA A 8 19.39 -12.70 1.69
C ALA A 8 20.74 -13.34 2.08
N ALA A 9 21.57 -13.70 1.10
CA ALA A 9 22.91 -14.23 1.36
C ALA A 9 23.85 -13.20 1.99
N LEU A 10 23.77 -11.93 1.54
CA LEU A 10 24.50 -10.83 2.17
C LEU A 10 24.05 -10.63 3.62
N ALA A 11 22.74 -10.57 3.84
CA ALA A 11 22.15 -10.45 5.17
C ALA A 11 22.57 -11.60 6.09
N GLU A 12 22.62 -12.84 5.59
CA GLU A 12 23.14 -13.99 6.35
C GLU A 12 24.64 -13.82 6.68
N SER A 13 25.46 -13.35 5.74
CA SER A 13 26.90 -13.13 5.98
C SER A 13 27.21 -12.06 7.02
N THR A 14 26.29 -11.10 7.20
CA THR A 14 26.42 -10.00 8.17
C THR A 14 25.54 -10.19 9.40
N ASN A 15 24.84 -11.32 9.51
CA ASN A 15 23.85 -11.58 10.57
C ASN A 15 22.82 -10.43 10.71
N THR A 16 22.38 -9.87 9.58
CA THR A 16 21.42 -8.76 9.52
C THR A 16 20.01 -9.30 9.34
N PRO A 17 19.10 -9.18 10.32
CA PRO A 17 17.71 -9.56 10.14
C PRO A 17 16.99 -8.63 9.16
N PHE A 18 16.00 -9.16 8.43
CA PHE A 18 15.15 -8.38 7.55
C PHE A 18 13.70 -8.90 7.52
N VAL A 19 12.79 -8.06 7.01
CA VAL A 19 11.38 -8.39 6.82
C VAL A 19 11.08 -8.54 5.33
N LEU A 20 10.25 -9.51 4.97
CA LEU A 20 9.79 -9.73 3.60
C LEU A 20 8.52 -8.92 3.32
N GLN A 21 8.62 -7.85 2.52
CA GLN A 21 7.45 -7.08 2.11
C GLN A 21 6.94 -7.50 0.72
N LEU A 22 5.86 -8.28 0.71
CA LEU A 22 5.21 -8.79 -0.51
C LEU A 22 3.68 -8.68 -0.39
N PRO A 23 3.14 -7.46 -0.48
CA PRO A 23 1.70 -7.26 -0.44
C PRO A 23 1.02 -7.92 -1.65
N GLY A 24 -0.17 -8.48 -1.42
CA GLY A 24 -1.00 -9.08 -2.46
C GLY A 24 -1.71 -10.33 -1.95
N GLY A 25 -2.36 -11.06 -2.86
CA GLY A 25 -3.14 -12.26 -2.53
C GLY A 25 -2.29 -13.52 -2.29
N ASN A 26 -2.93 -14.69 -2.42
CA ASN A 26 -2.37 -16.01 -2.13
C ASN A 26 -1.10 -16.32 -2.93
N ILE A 27 -0.96 -15.81 -4.16
CA ILE A 27 0.27 -15.99 -4.96
C ILE A 27 1.48 -15.32 -4.29
N SER A 28 1.31 -14.07 -3.84
CA SER A 28 2.36 -13.33 -3.13
C SER A 28 2.67 -14.00 -1.79
N GLN A 29 1.64 -14.46 -1.09
CA GLN A 29 1.77 -15.13 0.20
C GLN A 29 2.50 -16.48 0.09
N ALA A 30 2.20 -17.28 -0.94
CA ALA A 30 2.90 -18.53 -1.25
C ALA A 30 4.38 -18.28 -1.52
N PHE A 31 4.67 -17.28 -2.37
CA PHE A 31 6.04 -16.93 -2.70
C PHE A 31 6.82 -16.44 -1.47
N MET A 32 6.18 -15.63 -0.62
CA MET A 32 6.76 -15.15 0.63
C MET A 32 7.01 -16.31 1.63
N ALA A 33 6.08 -17.26 1.74
CA ALA A 33 6.25 -18.44 2.60
C ALA A 33 7.46 -19.28 2.17
N HIS A 34 7.61 -19.54 0.87
CA HIS A 34 8.79 -20.20 0.31
C HIS A 34 10.08 -19.44 0.60
N GLN A 35 10.08 -18.11 0.49
CA GLN A 35 11.24 -17.29 0.82
C GLN A 35 11.59 -17.33 2.30
N ALA A 36 10.60 -17.19 3.19
CA ALA A 36 10.80 -17.24 4.63
C ALA A 36 11.32 -18.60 5.08
N ALA A 37 10.92 -19.69 4.42
CA ALA A 37 11.41 -21.03 4.71
C ALA A 37 12.91 -21.23 4.41
N VAL A 38 13.49 -20.43 3.50
CA VAL A 38 14.88 -20.63 3.04
C VAL A 38 15.82 -19.48 3.41
N PHE A 39 15.31 -18.27 3.61
CA PHE A 39 16.10 -17.10 4.00
C PHE A 39 16.21 -17.02 5.52
N LYS A 40 17.34 -17.47 6.07
CA LYS A 40 17.53 -17.61 7.53
C LYS A 40 17.38 -16.32 8.33
N MET A 41 17.66 -15.17 7.70
CA MET A 41 17.54 -13.85 8.34
C MET A 41 16.19 -13.18 8.09
N ALA A 42 15.29 -13.82 7.34
CA ALA A 42 13.98 -13.28 7.04
C ALA A 42 12.98 -13.54 8.18
N SER A 43 12.13 -12.55 8.42
CA SER A 43 10.88 -12.67 9.16
C SER A 43 9.72 -12.24 8.26
N LEU A 44 8.52 -12.75 8.55
CA LEU A 44 7.31 -12.34 7.85
C LEU A 44 6.94 -10.91 8.26
N GLU A 45 6.49 -10.11 7.29
CA GLU A 45 6.04 -8.74 7.53
C GLU A 45 4.70 -8.71 8.28
N ALA A 46 4.49 -7.65 9.07
CA ALA A 46 3.21 -7.36 9.70
C ALA A 46 2.10 -6.88 8.73
N VAL A 47 2.42 -6.54 7.47
CA VAL A 47 1.52 -5.88 6.51
C VAL A 47 1.48 -6.61 5.17
N THR A 48 1.08 -7.89 5.19
CA THR A 48 1.00 -8.72 3.98
C THR A 48 -0.18 -8.38 3.07
N VAL A 49 -1.22 -7.72 3.61
CA VAL A 49 -2.51 -7.39 2.98
C VAL A 49 -3.24 -8.57 2.30
N SER A 50 -2.75 -9.81 2.46
CA SER A 50 -3.26 -10.99 1.75
C SER A 50 -4.68 -11.36 2.11
N ASN A 51 -5.11 -10.99 3.32
CA ASN A 51 -6.46 -11.25 3.81
C ASN A 51 -7.37 -10.01 3.73
N LEU A 52 -6.96 -8.94 3.04
CA LEU A 52 -7.84 -7.77 2.81
C LEU A 52 -8.84 -8.01 1.67
N TRP A 53 -8.53 -8.93 0.76
CA TRP A 53 -9.38 -9.25 -0.38
C TRP A 53 -10.50 -10.19 0.04
N SER A 54 -11.71 -9.97 -0.48
CA SER A 54 -12.86 -10.84 -0.23
C SER A 54 -12.79 -12.18 -0.98
N ASP A 55 -11.95 -12.28 -2.02
CA ASP A 55 -11.69 -13.47 -2.82
C ASP A 55 -10.32 -13.34 -3.50
N ASP A 56 -9.79 -14.46 -4.02
CA ASP A 56 -8.50 -14.56 -4.69
C ASP A 56 -8.63 -15.23 -6.07
N VAL A 57 -7.62 -15.04 -6.93
CA VAL A 57 -7.52 -15.69 -8.24
C VAL A 57 -6.93 -17.11 -8.17
N THR A 58 -6.59 -17.63 -6.99
CA THR A 58 -6.15 -19.01 -6.82
C THR A 58 -7.30 -19.96 -6.47
N VAL A 59 -7.08 -21.25 -6.74
CA VAL A 59 -7.98 -22.34 -6.32
C VAL A 59 -7.81 -22.64 -4.83
N GLU A 60 -6.55 -22.74 -4.38
CA GLU A 60 -6.20 -23.01 -2.99
C GLU A 60 -6.22 -21.72 -2.16
N ALA A 61 -6.58 -21.85 -0.88
CA ALA A 61 -6.49 -20.78 0.11
C ALA A 61 -5.19 -20.88 0.91
N MET A 62 -4.76 -19.77 1.49
CA MET A 62 -3.60 -19.71 2.39
C MET A 62 -3.96 -19.10 3.76
N PRO A 63 -4.74 -19.82 4.58
CA PRO A 63 -5.16 -19.28 5.87
C PRO A 63 -3.98 -19.10 6.82
N VAL A 64 -4.01 -18.02 7.60
CA VAL A 64 -3.12 -17.85 8.75
C VAL A 64 -3.70 -18.63 9.92
N VAL A 65 -3.00 -19.66 10.39
CA VAL A 65 -3.44 -20.52 11.50
C VAL A 65 -2.47 -20.36 12.66
N GLY A 66 -2.97 -19.91 13.82
CA GLY A 66 -2.13 -19.71 15.01
C GLY A 66 -0.99 -18.69 14.82
N GLY A 67 -1.15 -17.72 13.91
CA GLY A 67 -0.11 -16.76 13.57
C GLY A 67 0.97 -17.28 12.61
N ALA A 68 0.79 -18.48 12.04
CA ALA A 68 1.68 -19.09 11.08
C ALA A 68 1.01 -19.29 9.70
N LEU A 69 1.84 -19.37 8.67
CA LEU A 69 1.45 -19.78 7.33
C LEU A 69 2.11 -21.11 7.01
N GLU A 70 1.32 -22.03 6.46
CA GLU A 70 1.86 -23.28 5.93
C GLU A 70 2.59 -23.00 4.60
N VAL A 71 3.77 -23.59 4.45
CA VAL A 71 4.54 -23.49 3.21
C VAL A 71 3.94 -24.49 2.21
N PRO A 72 3.46 -24.07 1.04
CA PRO A 72 2.91 -25.00 0.06
C PRO A 72 3.96 -26.02 -0.40
N ASP A 73 3.58 -27.30 -0.49
CA ASP A 73 4.49 -28.43 -0.74
C ASP A 73 4.48 -28.93 -2.19
N ARG A 74 3.49 -28.52 -2.99
CA ARG A 74 3.38 -28.88 -4.42
C ARG A 74 4.40 -28.12 -5.29
N PRO A 75 4.73 -28.64 -6.50
CA PRO A 75 5.69 -28.00 -7.39
C PRO A 75 5.41 -26.52 -7.71
N GLY A 76 6.48 -25.75 -7.89
CA GLY A 76 6.39 -24.32 -8.16
C GLY A 76 6.04 -23.54 -6.89
N LEU A 77 5.06 -22.65 -6.95
CA LEU A 77 4.55 -21.93 -5.78
C LEU A 77 3.59 -22.77 -4.93
N GLY A 78 3.16 -23.93 -5.42
CA GLY A 78 2.19 -24.78 -4.74
C GLY A 78 0.77 -24.19 -4.68
N VAL A 79 0.46 -23.21 -5.53
CA VAL A 79 -0.89 -22.67 -5.79
C VAL A 79 -1.21 -22.74 -7.28
N THR A 80 -2.50 -22.93 -7.59
CA THR A 80 -3.05 -23.06 -8.93
C THR A 80 -3.90 -21.83 -9.24
N LEU A 81 -3.69 -21.24 -10.42
CA LEU A 81 -4.51 -20.10 -10.86
C LEU A 81 -5.89 -20.58 -11.34
N ASP A 82 -6.94 -20.03 -10.75
CA ASP A 82 -8.31 -20.16 -11.22
C ASP A 82 -8.51 -19.23 -12.43
N ARG A 83 -8.54 -19.82 -13.63
CA ARG A 83 -8.67 -19.07 -14.89
C ARG A 83 -10.01 -18.38 -15.02
N ALA A 84 -11.08 -18.95 -14.47
CA ALA A 84 -12.41 -18.35 -14.55
C ALA A 84 -12.50 -17.13 -13.62
N LYS A 85 -11.95 -17.22 -12.40
CA LYS A 85 -11.85 -16.06 -11.51
C LYS A 85 -10.94 -14.98 -12.07
N LEU A 86 -9.78 -15.36 -12.61
CA LEU A 86 -8.88 -14.40 -13.25
C LEU A 86 -9.58 -13.64 -14.38
N GLU A 87 -10.28 -14.36 -15.27
CA GLU A 87 -11.03 -13.74 -16.37
C GLU A 87 -12.14 -12.82 -15.86
N ARG A 88 -12.88 -13.27 -14.85
CA ARG A 88 -13.91 -12.46 -14.19
C ARG A 88 -13.34 -11.17 -13.61
N TYR A 89 -12.22 -11.26 -12.89
CA TYR A 89 -11.61 -10.10 -12.23
C TYR A 89 -10.87 -9.17 -13.19
N ALA A 90 -10.37 -9.68 -14.32
CA ALA A 90 -9.83 -8.86 -15.38
C ALA A 90 -10.89 -7.93 -16.01
N HIS A 91 -12.17 -8.34 -15.96
CA HIS A 91 -13.31 -7.60 -16.49
C HIS A 91 -14.22 -7.02 -15.40
N ALA A 92 -13.83 -7.11 -14.13
CA ALA A 92 -14.61 -6.54 -13.04
C ALA A 92 -14.68 -5.01 -13.22
N PRO A 93 -15.87 -4.40 -13.04
CA PRO A 93 -16.01 -2.96 -13.14
C PRO A 93 -15.09 -2.29 -12.12
N ARG A 94 -14.36 -1.27 -12.55
CA ARG A 94 -13.61 -0.43 -11.62
C ARG A 94 -14.60 0.39 -10.79
N PRO A 95 -14.41 0.50 -9.47
CA PRO A 95 -15.20 1.44 -8.70
C PRO A 95 -15.01 2.84 -9.25
N GLU A 96 -16.12 3.56 -9.43
CA GLU A 96 -16.09 4.99 -9.74
C GLU A 96 -15.99 5.77 -8.44
N TYR A 97 -15.07 6.72 -8.38
CA TYR A 97 -14.86 7.57 -7.22
C TYR A 97 -15.23 9.02 -7.57
N GLY A 98 -16.06 9.64 -6.73
CA GLY A 98 -16.23 11.09 -6.77
C GLY A 98 -14.92 11.81 -6.42
N ARG A 99 -14.87 13.13 -6.69
CA ARG A 99 -13.68 13.93 -6.37
C ARG A 99 -13.46 13.96 -4.86
N PHE A 100 -12.22 13.78 -4.43
CA PHE A 100 -11.83 13.94 -3.03
C PHE A 100 -10.43 14.52 -2.90
N LEU A 101 -10.20 15.22 -1.79
CA LEU A 101 -8.87 15.68 -1.39
C LEU A 101 -8.36 14.80 -0.26
N VAL A 102 -7.10 14.37 -0.33
CA VAL A 102 -6.43 13.80 0.83
C VAL A 102 -6.03 14.95 1.74
N ARG A 103 -6.63 15.00 2.92
CA ARG A 103 -6.46 16.10 3.87
C ARG A 103 -5.61 15.63 5.03
N VAL A 104 -4.54 16.37 5.32
CA VAL A 104 -3.59 16.06 6.40
C VAL A 104 -3.58 17.23 7.38
N ARG A 105 -4.12 17.03 8.59
CA ARG A 105 -4.24 18.06 9.63
C ARG A 105 -3.23 17.84 10.73
N TYR A 106 -2.41 18.85 11.01
CA TYR A 106 -1.53 18.89 12.16
C TYR A 106 -2.26 19.53 13.35
N ALA A 107 -2.18 18.92 14.54
CA ALA A 107 -2.80 19.49 15.73
C ALA A 107 -2.19 20.86 16.08
N GLY A 108 -3.02 21.91 16.06
CA GLY A 108 -2.57 23.30 16.27
C GLY A 108 -1.68 23.85 15.16
N GLY A 109 -1.61 23.18 14.00
CA GLY A 109 -0.72 23.50 12.89
C GLY A 109 -1.44 23.57 11.55
N PRO A 110 -0.70 23.56 10.43
CA PRO A 110 -1.29 23.67 9.11
C PRO A 110 -2.12 22.45 8.72
N THR A 111 -3.01 22.65 7.76
CA THR A 111 -3.71 21.57 7.05
C THR A 111 -3.22 21.50 5.62
N LEU A 112 -2.74 20.35 5.16
CA LEU A 112 -2.45 20.11 3.75
C LEU A 112 -3.60 19.44 3.03
N TYR A 113 -3.65 19.69 1.74
CA TYR A 113 -4.59 19.14 0.78
C TYR A 113 -3.81 18.63 -0.42
N PHE A 114 -3.94 17.33 -0.70
CA PHE A 114 -3.47 16.70 -1.92
C PHE A 114 -4.66 16.32 -2.78
N ARG A 115 -4.54 16.55 -4.09
CA ARG A 115 -5.53 16.05 -5.05
C ARG A 115 -5.17 14.63 -5.45
N HIS A 116 -6.15 13.74 -5.35
CA HIS A 116 -6.09 12.46 -6.03
C HIS A 116 -6.93 12.53 -7.30
N ASP A 117 -6.34 12.16 -8.42
CA ASP A 117 -7.05 11.99 -9.69
C ASP A 117 -7.19 10.49 -9.95
N PRO A 118 -8.34 9.86 -9.63
CA PRO A 118 -8.47 8.40 -9.72
C PRO A 118 -8.35 7.87 -11.16
N ASP A 119 -8.55 8.72 -12.17
CA ASP A 119 -8.51 8.32 -13.58
C ASP A 119 -7.09 8.46 -14.17
N ALA A 120 -6.20 9.20 -13.51
CA ALA A 120 -4.82 9.34 -13.96
C ALA A 120 -4.01 8.07 -13.69
N ALA A 121 -3.28 7.60 -14.70
CA ALA A 121 -2.43 6.41 -14.57
C ALA A 121 -1.39 6.57 -13.45
N GLY A 122 -1.39 5.64 -12.49
CA GLY A 122 -0.45 5.65 -11.37
C GLY A 122 -0.79 6.62 -10.22
N ALA A 123 -1.94 7.29 -10.26
CA ALA A 123 -2.31 8.30 -9.27
C ALA A 123 -2.37 7.81 -7.82
N SER A 124 -2.67 6.53 -7.59
CA SER A 124 -2.69 5.94 -6.24
C SER A 124 -1.29 5.86 -5.62
N LEU A 125 -0.25 5.69 -6.45
CA LEU A 125 1.16 5.71 -6.00
C LEU A 125 1.72 7.14 -5.96
N GLY A 126 1.22 8.03 -6.83
CA GLY A 126 1.69 9.41 -6.94
C GLY A 126 1.59 10.20 -5.63
N LEU A 127 0.58 9.94 -4.81
CA LEU A 127 0.42 10.58 -3.50
C LEU A 127 1.60 10.31 -2.55
N ALA A 128 2.19 9.12 -2.59
CA ALA A 128 3.34 8.78 -1.74
C ALA A 128 4.61 9.55 -2.12
N TRP A 129 4.66 10.07 -3.35
CA TRP A 129 5.82 10.76 -3.93
C TRP A 129 5.57 12.23 -4.23
N THR A 130 4.42 12.77 -3.81
CA THR A 130 4.10 14.19 -4.01
C THR A 130 4.55 14.95 -2.77
N PRO A 131 5.73 15.61 -2.78
CA PRO A 131 6.18 16.37 -1.63
C PRO A 131 5.27 17.59 -1.44
N ALA A 132 5.07 18.00 -0.19
CA ALA A 132 4.39 19.25 0.13
C ALA A 132 5.14 20.52 -0.33
N GLY A 133 6.37 20.37 -0.84
CA GLY A 133 7.28 21.48 -1.12
C GLY A 133 8.23 21.76 0.04
N SER A 134 9.34 22.44 -0.24
CA SER A 134 10.31 22.86 0.79
C SER A 134 9.84 24.07 1.61
N ASP A 135 8.80 24.75 1.15
CA ASP A 135 8.17 25.93 1.74
C ASP A 135 6.99 25.59 2.66
N PHE A 136 6.65 24.31 2.79
CA PHE A 136 5.62 23.87 3.72
C PHE A 136 6.00 24.24 5.17
N PRO A 137 5.20 25.06 5.87
CA PRO A 137 5.54 25.58 7.20
C PRO A 137 5.28 24.55 8.32
N GLY A 138 5.07 23.28 7.99
CA GLY A 138 4.69 22.30 8.98
C GLY A 138 5.85 21.80 9.83
N PRO A 139 5.53 21.28 11.01
CA PRO A 139 6.51 20.68 11.90
C PRO A 139 7.21 19.48 11.26
N VAL A 140 8.44 19.21 11.70
CA VAL A 140 9.18 17.99 11.35
C VAL A 140 8.32 16.76 11.69
N PRO A 141 8.21 15.76 10.80
CA PRO A 141 7.48 14.53 11.09
C PRO A 141 8.00 13.84 12.37
N GLY A 142 7.09 13.42 13.25
CA GLY A 142 7.47 12.72 14.48
C GLY A 142 6.26 12.21 15.27
N TYR A 143 6.46 11.18 16.10
CA TYR A 143 5.38 10.51 16.85
C TYR A 143 4.66 11.44 17.85
N GLY A 144 5.32 12.47 18.36
CA GLY A 144 4.74 13.45 19.28
C GLY A 144 3.85 14.50 18.59
N ASN A 145 3.85 14.52 17.26
CA ASN A 145 3.12 15.49 16.47
C ASN A 145 1.85 14.84 15.93
N LYS A 146 0.71 15.14 16.55
CA LYS A 146 -0.57 14.53 16.18
C LYS A 146 -0.96 14.98 14.77
N VAL A 147 -1.03 14.02 13.87
CA VAL A 147 -1.47 14.20 12.49
C VAL A 147 -2.70 13.34 12.23
N VAL A 148 -3.72 13.92 11.61
CA VAL A 148 -4.91 13.20 11.15
C VAL A 148 -4.99 13.29 9.64
N THR A 149 -5.09 12.14 8.98
CA THR A 149 -5.30 12.05 7.54
C THR A 149 -6.68 11.47 7.25
N ASP A 150 -7.43 12.10 6.34
CA ASP A 150 -8.71 11.62 5.84
C ASP A 150 -8.89 11.92 4.35
N PHE A 151 -9.76 11.17 3.71
CA PHE A 151 -10.25 11.44 2.37
C PHE A 151 -11.47 12.35 2.48
N TRP A 152 -11.27 13.64 2.19
CA TRP A 152 -12.31 14.64 2.33
C TRP A 152 -13.03 14.82 1.00
N ASN A 153 -14.32 14.51 0.99
CA ASN A 153 -15.27 14.87 -0.06
C ASN A 153 -16.30 15.84 0.54
N ALA A 154 -16.37 17.04 -0.03
CA ALA A 154 -17.41 18.02 0.26
C ALA A 154 -17.81 18.74 -1.04
N GLU A 155 -18.04 17.97 -2.10
CA GLU A 155 -18.50 18.47 -3.39
C GLU A 155 -19.75 19.35 -3.23
N GLY A 156 -19.78 20.47 -3.96
CA GLY A 156 -20.82 21.49 -3.86
C GLY A 156 -20.55 22.57 -2.80
N SER A 157 -19.54 22.41 -1.94
CA SER A 157 -19.08 23.49 -1.06
C SER A 157 -18.09 24.42 -1.77
N THR A 158 -18.23 25.72 -1.54
CA THR A 158 -17.35 26.74 -2.12
C THR A 158 -15.88 26.53 -1.72
N GLU A 159 -15.64 26.09 -0.48
CA GLU A 159 -14.30 25.80 0.04
C GLU A 159 -13.65 24.63 -0.71
N PHE A 160 -14.37 23.52 -0.84
CA PHE A 160 -13.87 22.33 -1.54
C PHE A 160 -13.55 22.64 -2.99
N ASP A 161 -14.46 23.31 -3.72
CA ASP A 161 -14.23 23.64 -5.13
C ASP A 161 -13.05 24.61 -5.33
N ALA A 162 -12.85 25.54 -4.41
CA ALA A 162 -11.68 26.42 -4.44
C ALA A 162 -10.37 25.66 -4.21
N LEU A 163 -10.32 24.77 -3.21
CA LEU A 163 -9.15 23.94 -2.93
C LEU A 163 -8.90 22.91 -4.03
N TRP A 164 -9.95 22.32 -4.60
CA TRP A 164 -9.85 21.41 -5.74
C TRP A 164 -9.19 22.06 -6.96
N ARG A 165 -9.59 23.31 -7.29
CA ARG A 165 -8.95 24.07 -8.38
C ARG A 165 -7.48 24.36 -8.09
N ARG A 166 -7.17 24.83 -6.88
CA ARG A 166 -5.79 25.19 -6.49
C ARG A 166 -4.87 23.98 -6.47
N THR A 167 -5.37 22.84 -6.00
CA THR A 167 -4.59 21.59 -5.92
C THR A 167 -4.30 20.95 -7.27
N GLY A 168 -4.88 21.46 -8.37
CA GLY A 168 -4.53 21.06 -9.72
C GLY A 168 -3.08 21.40 -10.14
N ALA A 169 -2.42 22.34 -9.45
CA ALA A 169 -1.03 22.71 -9.71
C ALA A 169 -0.02 22.03 -8.75
N GLY A 170 -0.51 21.32 -7.73
CA GLY A 170 0.30 20.72 -6.66
C GLY A 170 -0.39 20.81 -5.30
N PRO A 171 0.25 20.32 -4.22
CA PRO A 171 -0.33 20.38 -2.88
C PRO A 171 -0.58 21.81 -2.40
N VAL A 172 -1.60 21.98 -1.57
CA VAL A 172 -1.98 23.27 -0.99
C VAL A 172 -2.06 23.12 0.52
N TRP A 173 -1.75 24.17 1.26
CA TRP A 173 -1.99 24.21 2.70
C TRP A 173 -2.70 25.48 3.17
N THR A 174 -3.29 25.39 4.35
CA THR A 174 -3.83 26.50 5.13
C THR A 174 -3.20 26.48 6.52
N THR A 175 -2.94 27.65 7.08
CA THR A 175 -2.54 27.80 8.49
C THR A 175 -3.75 28.13 9.34
N PRO A 176 -3.74 27.82 10.65
CA PRO A 176 -4.76 28.29 11.60
C PRO A 176 -4.91 29.81 11.60
#